data_AF-A0A8T3PNR2-F1
#
_entry.id   AF-A0A8T3PNR2-F1
#
_cell.length_a   1.000
_cell.length_b   1.000
_cell.length_c   1.000
_cell.angle_alpha   90.00
_cell.angle_beta   90.00
_cell.angle_gamma   90.00
#
_symmetry.space_group_name_H-M   'P 1'
#
loop_
_entity.id
_entity.type
_entity.pdbx_description
1 polymer ?
#
loop_
_entity_poly.entity_id
_entity_poly.type
_entity_poly.pdbx_seq_one_letter_code
_entity_poly.pdbx_strand_id
1 'polypeptide(L)'
;MDEPWAAYIDVQGFKAHWGHTMAAFRGLNALMEAIYRIGVNVYPDEEKCLLCYQFGDAFLMTSGLHERDLSRAVLITIAISPPYAEC
;
A
#
# COMPACT_ATOMS: atom_id res chain seq x y z
N MET A 1 10.52 -16.80 -10.17
CA MET A 1 9.76 -15.77 -10.90
C MET A 1 10.78 -14.75 -11.32
N ASP A 2 10.72 -14.25 -12.56
CA ASP A 2 11.66 -13.23 -13.11
C ASP A 2 10.95 -11.88 -13.31
N GLU A 3 9.79 -11.68 -12.69
CA GLU A 3 8.94 -10.49 -12.86
C GLU A 3 8.87 -9.66 -11.57
N PRO A 4 8.62 -8.34 -11.65
CA PRO A 4 8.25 -7.53 -10.49
C PRO A 4 6.95 -8.03 -9.88
N TRP A 5 6.83 -7.99 -8.55
CA TRP A 5 5.55 -8.28 -7.93
C TRP A 5 4.64 -7.05 -7.98
N ALA A 6 3.34 -7.28 -7.90
CA ALA A 6 2.35 -6.21 -7.72
C ALA A 6 1.37 -6.59 -6.61
N ALA A 7 1.03 -5.61 -5.77
CA ALA A 7 0.03 -5.73 -4.72
C ALA A 7 -1.02 -4.63 -4.92
N TYR A 8 -2.27 -5.04 -5.10
CA TYR A 8 -3.42 -4.13 -5.18
C TYR A 8 -4.10 -4.06 -3.82
N ILE A 9 -4.18 -2.86 -3.25
CA ILE A 9 -4.76 -2.60 -1.93
C ILE A 9 -5.87 -1.58 -2.09
N ASP A 10 -7.03 -1.87 -1.50
CA ASP A 10 -8.21 -1.02 -1.57
C ASP A 10 -8.74 -0.74 -0.16
N VAL A 11 -9.24 0.48 0.05
CA VAL A 11 -9.93 0.84 1.28
C VAL A 11 -11.38 0.39 1.17
N GLN A 12 -11.67 -0.82 1.65
CA GLN A 12 -13.04 -1.33 1.65
C GLN A 12 -14.02 -0.39 2.38
N GLY A 13 -15.21 -0.24 1.80
CA GLY A 13 -16.28 0.57 2.40
C GLY A 13 -16.15 2.08 2.15
N PHE A 14 -15.12 2.54 1.46
CA PHE A 14 -14.90 3.96 1.20
C PHE A 14 -16.09 4.65 0.51
N LYS A 15 -16.70 4.01 -0.50
CA LYS A 15 -17.91 4.53 -1.16
C LYS A 15 -19.08 4.77 -0.20
N ALA A 16 -19.25 3.94 0.83
CA ALA A 16 -20.31 4.11 1.82
C ALA A 16 -20.09 5.35 2.71
N HIS A 17 -18.83 5.78 2.85
CA HIS A 17 -18.43 6.91 3.68
C HIS A 17 -18.08 8.17 2.88
N TRP A 18 -18.12 8.12 1.54
CA TRP A 18 -17.80 9.27 0.67
C TRP A 18 -18.67 10.50 0.95
N GLY A 19 -19.95 10.30 1.31
CA GLY A 19 -20.85 11.38 1.75
C GLY A 19 -20.55 11.96 3.14
N HIS A 20 -19.73 11.26 3.94
CA HIS A 20 -19.21 11.68 5.24
C HIS A 20 -17.73 12.03 5.09
N THR A 21 -17.48 13.07 4.29
CA THR A 21 -16.17 13.47 3.72
C THR A 21 -14.97 13.21 4.63
N MET A 22 -15.00 13.66 5.89
CA MET A 22 -13.82 13.55 6.75
C MET A 22 -13.47 12.11 7.19
N ALA A 23 -14.45 11.21 7.31
CA ALA A 23 -14.20 9.84 7.78
C ALA A 23 -13.54 8.98 6.69
N ALA A 24 -14.01 9.10 5.45
CA ALA A 24 -13.42 8.40 4.30
C ALA A 24 -11.94 8.78 4.09
N PHE A 25 -11.62 10.08 4.21
CA PHE A 25 -10.24 10.53 4.04
C PHE A 25 -9.30 10.08 5.15
N ARG A 26 -9.78 9.75 6.35
CA ARG A 26 -8.89 9.25 7.43
C ARG A 26 -8.22 7.94 7.05
N GLY A 27 -9.00 6.96 6.58
CA GLY A 27 -8.48 5.67 6.17
C GLY A 27 -7.54 5.80 4.97
N LEU A 28 -7.95 6.58 3.97
CA LEU A 28 -7.14 6.83 2.77
C LEU A 28 -5.81 7.53 3.10
N ASN A 29 -5.83 8.56 3.94
CA ASN A 29 -4.62 9.28 4.35
C ASN A 29 -3.70 8.39 5.19
N ALA A 30 -4.26 7.55 6.07
CA ALA A 30 -3.46 6.61 6.85
C ALA A 30 -2.76 5.58 5.95
N LEU A 31 -3.46 5.05 4.93
CA LEU A 31 -2.88 4.14 3.95
C LEU A 31 -1.77 4.83 3.14
N MET A 32 -2.03 6.04 2.61
CA MET A 32 -1.02 6.83 1.90
C MET A 32 0.23 7.09 2.76
N GLU A 33 0.04 7.48 4.01
CA GLU A 33 1.14 7.76 4.92
C GLU A 33 1.95 6.49 5.24
N ALA A 34 1.29 5.35 5.43
CA ALA A 34 1.96 4.07 5.64
C ALA A 34 2.81 3.67 4.44
N ILE A 35 2.25 3.76 3.22
CA ILE A 35 2.96 3.48 1.96
C ILE A 35 4.19 4.40 1.83
N TYR A 36 3.99 5.70 2.04
CA TYR A 36 5.07 6.69 1.96
C TYR A 36 6.19 6.40 2.97
N ARG A 37 5.84 6.11 4.23
CA ARG A 37 6.82 5.78 5.28
C ARG A 37 7.60 4.51 4.97
N ILE A 38 6.97 3.48 4.42
CA ILE A 38 7.68 2.25 4.02
C ILE A 38 8.66 2.57 2.88
N GLY A 39 8.20 3.27 1.85
CA GLY A 39 9.06 3.66 0.72
C GLY A 39 10.27 4.46 1.17
N VAL A 40 10.09 5.48 2.01
CA VAL A 40 11.18 6.40 2.39
C VAL A 40 12.08 5.83 3.49
N ASN A 41 11.52 5.15 4.51
CA ASN A 41 12.31 4.76 5.69
C ASN A 41 12.86 3.33 5.60
N VAL A 42 12.18 2.43 4.88
CA VAL A 42 12.57 1.01 4.78
C VAL A 42 13.29 0.73 3.46
N TYR A 43 12.88 1.39 2.37
CA TYR A 43 13.46 1.19 1.04
C TYR A 43 13.95 2.51 0.39
N PRO A 44 14.86 3.26 1.04
CA PRO A 44 15.34 4.55 0.54
C PRO A 44 16.17 4.45 -0.74
N ASP A 45 16.74 3.27 -1.02
CA ASP A 45 17.62 3.05 -2.17
C ASP A 45 16.80 2.99 -3.46
N GLU A 46 17.25 3.66 -4.53
CA GLU A 46 16.57 3.66 -5.83
C GLU A 46 16.34 2.24 -6.40
N GLU A 47 17.28 1.32 -6.17
CA GLU A 47 17.17 -0.08 -6.61
C GLU A 47 16.06 -0.85 -5.88
N LYS A 48 15.67 -0.40 -4.68
CA LYS A 48 14.64 -1.03 -3.85
C LYS A 48 13.37 -0.21 -3.80
N CYS A 49 13.32 0.91 -4.52
CA CYS A 49 12.18 1.81 -4.63
C CYS A 49 10.87 1.05 -4.87
N LEU A 50 9.84 1.44 -4.14
CA LEU A 50 8.47 1.00 -4.37
C LEU A 50 7.79 1.97 -5.32
N LEU A 51 7.25 1.45 -6.42
CA LEU A 51 6.40 2.24 -7.31
C LEU A 51 4.96 2.10 -6.83
N CYS A 52 4.30 3.23 -6.59
CA CYS A 52 2.93 3.26 -6.08
C CYS A 52 2.05 4.13 -6.98
N TYR A 53 0.97 3.55 -7.48
CA TYR A 53 -0.02 4.21 -8.33
C TYR A 53 -1.35 4.27 -7.61
N GLN A 54 -1.92 5.47 -7.50
CA GLN A 54 -3.23 5.69 -6.87
C GLN A 54 -4.36 5.64 -7.90
N PHE A 55 -5.44 4.93 -7.56
CA PHE A 55 -6.66 4.80 -8.34
C PHE A 55 -7.87 5.08 -7.44
N GLY A 56 -8.15 6.36 -7.17
CA GLY A 56 -9.19 6.75 -6.22
C GLY A 56 -8.80 6.38 -4.78
N ASP A 57 -9.55 5.45 -4.21
CA ASP A 57 -9.39 4.87 -2.86
C ASP A 57 -8.46 3.64 -2.82
N ALA A 58 -7.99 3.18 -3.99
CA ALA A 58 -7.08 2.05 -4.11
C ALA A 58 -5.66 2.46 -4.52
N PHE A 59 -4.69 1.58 -4.23
CA PHE A 59 -3.30 1.68 -4.61
C PHE A 59 -2.82 0.39 -5.27
N LEU A 60 -2.05 0.53 -6.34
CA LEU A 60 -1.22 -0.54 -6.88
C LEU A 60 0.22 -0.26 -6.49
N MET A 61 0.82 -1.14 -5.68
CA MET A 61 2.24 -1.10 -5.33
C MET A 61 2.99 -2.17 -6.12
N THR A 62 4.20 -1.86 -6.56
CA THR A 62 5.07 -2.83 -7.25
C THR A 62 6.54 -2.58 -6.91
N SER A 63 7.35 -3.63 -6.99
CA SER A 63 8.80 -3.48 -6.90
C SER A 63 9.32 -2.73 -8.12
N GLY A 64 10.22 -1.77 -7.92
CA GLY A 64 10.88 -1.08 -9.03
C GLY A 64 11.76 -2.00 -9.88
N LEU A 65 12.28 -3.08 -9.27
CA LEU A 65 13.10 -4.09 -9.94
C LEU A 65 12.55 -5.50 -9.70
N HIS A 66 13.11 -6.44 -10.46
CA HIS A 66 12.84 -7.86 -10.31
C HIS A 66 13.30 -8.41 -8.94
N GLU A 67 12.49 -9.30 -8.34
CA GLU A 67 12.81 -9.99 -7.08
C GLU A 67 12.62 -11.51 -7.14
N ARG A 68 13.55 -12.24 -6.52
CA ARG A 68 13.61 -13.71 -6.56
C ARG A 68 12.40 -14.40 -5.93
N ASP A 69 11.77 -13.76 -4.95
CA ASP A 69 10.63 -14.28 -4.20
C ASP A 69 9.69 -13.16 -3.74
N LEU A 70 8.53 -13.57 -3.19
CA LEU A 70 7.46 -12.66 -2.77
C LEU A 70 7.57 -12.20 -1.32
N SER A 71 8.66 -12.51 -0.60
CA SER A 71 8.75 -12.25 0.84
C SER A 71 8.60 -10.77 1.15
N ARG A 72 9.22 -9.90 0.33
CA ARG A 72 9.11 -8.45 0.49
C ARG A 72 7.68 -7.96 0.27
N ALA A 73 7.02 -8.43 -0.79
CA ALA A 73 5.62 -8.11 -1.05
C ALA A 73 4.73 -8.47 0.15
N VAL A 74 4.87 -9.70 0.66
CA VAL A 74 4.11 -10.20 1.81
C VAL A 74 4.38 -9.37 3.07
N LEU A 75 5.65 -9.07 3.37
CA LEU A 75 6.01 -8.26 4.54
C LEU A 75 5.44 -6.85 4.46
N ILE A 76 5.49 -6.21 3.29
CA ILE A 76 4.90 -4.89 3.08
C ILE A 76 3.38 -4.96 3.28
N THR A 77 2.69 -5.92 2.67
CA THR A 77 1.24 -6.10 2.82
C THR A 77 0.83 -6.31 4.28
N ILE A 78 1.61 -7.10 5.04
CA ILE A 78 1.38 -7.29 6.48
C ILE A 78 1.59 -5.98 7.24
N ALA A 79 2.64 -5.22 6.92
CA ALA A 79 3.00 -4.00 7.64
C ALA A 79 2.01 -2.84 7.41
N ILE A 80 1.42 -2.72 6.22
CA ILE A 80 0.42 -1.68 5.92
C ILE A 80 -0.99 -2.04 6.37
N SER A 81 -1.26 -3.32 6.57
CA SER A 81 -2.56 -3.78 7.02
C SER A 81 -2.71 -3.42 8.50
N PRO A 82 -3.79 -2.73 8.90
CA PRO A 82 -4.01 -2.49 10.32
C PRO A 82 -4.08 -3.84 11.06
N PRO A 83 -3.56 -3.93 12.29
CA PRO A 83 -3.78 -5.11 13.12
C PRO A 83 -5.30 -5.32 13.18
N TYR A 84 -5.77 -6.55 12.96
CA TYR A 84 -7.19 -6.93 12.95
C TYR A 84 -7.95 -6.25 14.09
N ALA A 85 -8.46 -5.05 13.83
CA ALA A 85 -9.31 -4.30 14.71
C ALA A 85 -10.71 -4.62 14.21
N GLU A 86 -11.41 -5.39 15.05
CA GLU A 86 -12.78 -5.87 14.93
C GLU A 86 -13.59 -5.16 13.84
N CYS A 87 -13.89 -5.90 12.76
CA CYS A 87 -14.89 -5.53 11.76
C CYS A 87 -16.27 -5.35 12.40
#